data_AF-A0A6C0ERS8-F1
#
_entry.id   AF-A0A6C0ERS8-F1
#
_cell.length_a   1.000
_cell.length_b   1.000
_cell.length_c   1.000
_cell.angle_alpha   90.00
_cell.angle_beta   90.00
_cell.angle_gamma   90.00
#
_symmetry.space_group_name_H-M   'P 1'
#
loop_
_entity.id
_entity.type
_entity.pdbx_description
1 polymer ?
#
loop_
_entity_poly.entity_id
_entity_poly.type
_entity_poly.pdbx_seq_one_letter_code
_entity_poly.pdbx_strand_id
1 'polypeptide(L)'
;MKTLIIQTSPLNTASTFLINAIYGIIPELFDKRIIGGWEEDLYNIFDNNFENIIVFKSHHLNIDELIDIYKDSYNLFFVCSERKDKNYIIDEKYKKYKNVIVFEFNELNETENNTLLQIVDNIYYKIKNLIPYLELDKQKCITRIELMNQKYNEIKSLPFSYVDDFFQLHGSHRNRDNLN
;
A
#
# COMPACT_ATOMS: atom_id res chain seq x y z
N MET A 1 -5.85 -21.42 4.36
CA MET A 1 -5.27 -20.70 3.20
C MET A 1 -4.92 -19.30 3.68
N LYS A 2 -3.68 -18.85 3.51
CA LYS A 2 -3.24 -17.51 3.94
C LYS A 2 -3.94 -16.44 3.11
N THR A 3 -4.08 -15.24 3.66
CA THR A 3 -4.59 -14.07 2.94
C THR A 3 -3.42 -13.33 2.30
N LEU A 4 -3.55 -13.02 1.01
CA LEU A 4 -2.58 -12.23 0.26
C LEU A 4 -3.23 -10.93 -0.19
N ILE A 5 -2.72 -9.80 0.31
CA ILE A 5 -3.14 -8.47 -0.10
C ILE A 5 -2.05 -7.87 -0.98
N ILE A 6 -2.41 -7.54 -2.21
CA ILE A 6 -1.51 -6.95 -3.19
C ILE A 6 -1.82 -5.47 -3.31
N GLN A 7 -0.91 -4.64 -2.84
CA GLN A 7 -0.98 -3.21 -3.10
C GLN A 7 -0.34 -2.95 -4.47
N THR A 8 -1.18 -2.72 -5.49
CA THR A 8 -0.69 -2.37 -6.83
C THR A 8 -1.25 -1.03 -7.30
N SER A 9 -0.37 -0.13 -7.73
CA SER A 9 -0.75 1.21 -8.17
C SER A 9 0.25 1.78 -9.16
N PRO A 10 -0.16 2.72 -10.03
CA PRO A 10 0.79 3.56 -10.76
C PRO A 10 1.70 4.35 -9.81
N LEU A 11 2.81 4.86 -10.34
CA LEU A 11 3.65 5.80 -9.59
C LEU A 11 2.89 7.11 -9.32
N ASN A 12 3.26 7.81 -8.24
CA ASN A 12 2.71 9.13 -7.87
C ASN A 12 1.21 9.16 -7.51
N THR A 13 0.64 8.04 -7.06
CA THR A 13 -0.76 7.91 -6.62
C THR A 13 -0.88 7.72 -5.10
N ALA A 14 0.11 8.20 -4.32
CA ALA A 14 0.22 7.96 -2.87
C ALA A 14 0.34 6.47 -2.48
N SER A 15 0.81 5.61 -3.40
CA SER A 15 0.99 4.17 -3.15
C SER A 15 1.89 3.86 -1.94
N THR A 16 2.95 4.65 -1.72
CA THR A 16 3.86 4.50 -0.56
C THR A 16 3.17 4.81 0.77
N PHE A 17 2.27 5.81 0.78
CA PHE A 17 1.43 6.07 1.95
C PHE A 17 0.46 4.92 2.17
N LEU A 18 -0.23 4.48 1.11
CA LEU A 18 -1.25 3.43 1.19
C LEU A 18 -0.67 2.10 1.71
N ILE A 19 0.50 1.66 1.21
CA ILE A 19 1.13 0.43 1.73
C ILE A 19 1.49 0.55 3.22
N ASN A 20 1.96 1.71 3.66
CA ASN A 20 2.28 1.94 5.07
C ASN A 20 1.02 1.99 5.93
N ALA A 21 -0.07 2.53 5.41
CA ALA A 21 -1.36 2.47 6.08
C ALA A 21 -1.86 1.01 6.19
N ILE A 22 -1.72 0.18 5.15
CA ILE A 22 -2.08 -1.25 5.20
C ILE A 22 -1.24 -2.00 6.25
N TYR A 23 0.09 -1.80 6.25
CA TYR A 23 0.96 -2.41 7.26
C TYR A 23 0.65 -1.90 8.67
N GLY A 24 0.22 -0.65 8.81
CA GLY A 24 -0.07 -0.04 10.11
C GLY A 24 -1.43 -0.47 10.64
N ILE A 25 -2.43 -0.60 9.79
CA ILE A 25 -3.79 -0.93 10.19
C ILE A 25 -3.97 -2.41 10.51
N ILE A 26 -3.11 -3.29 9.99
CA ILE A 26 -3.14 -4.72 10.27
C ILE A 26 -2.15 -5.00 11.42
N PRO A 27 -2.63 -5.35 12.63
CA PRO A 27 -1.76 -5.46 13.81
C PRO A 27 -0.56 -6.41 13.65
N GLU A 28 -0.73 -7.50 12.90
CA GLU A 28 0.30 -8.52 12.60
C GLU A 28 1.47 -7.95 11.77
N LEU A 29 1.26 -6.83 11.06
CA LEU A 29 2.24 -6.26 10.11
C LEU A 29 2.94 -5.00 10.63
N PHE A 30 2.49 -4.47 11.76
CA PHE A 30 2.84 -3.13 12.23
C PHE A 30 4.34 -2.89 12.34
N ASP A 31 5.09 -3.87 12.82
CA ASP A 31 6.55 -3.84 13.05
C ASP A 31 7.36 -4.49 11.92
N LYS A 32 6.70 -4.89 10.83
CA LYS A 32 7.36 -5.53 9.68
C LYS A 32 7.80 -4.49 8.66
N ARG A 33 8.94 -4.78 8.02
CA ARG A 33 9.40 -4.06 6.82
C ARG A 33 8.43 -4.32 5.67
N ILE A 34 8.19 -3.31 4.85
CA ILE A 34 7.41 -3.50 3.63
C ILE A 34 8.18 -4.36 2.65
N ILE A 35 7.48 -5.31 2.06
CA ILE A 35 7.99 -6.14 0.98
C ILE A 35 7.50 -5.57 -0.34
N GLY A 36 8.44 -5.09 -1.15
CA GLY A 36 8.20 -4.68 -2.53
C GLY A 36 9.17 -5.41 -3.46
N GLY A 37 8.71 -5.81 -4.64
CA GLY A 37 9.55 -6.55 -5.57
C GLY A 37 8.83 -6.95 -6.86
N TRP A 38 9.63 -7.45 -7.81
CA TRP A 38 9.19 -8.14 -9.02
C TRP A 38 9.04 -9.64 -8.69
N GLU A 39 8.13 -10.32 -9.39
CA GLU A 39 7.42 -11.54 -8.98
C GLU A 39 8.26 -12.76 -8.57
N GLU A 40 9.55 -12.83 -8.93
CA GLU A 40 10.33 -14.07 -8.92
C GLU A 40 10.84 -14.50 -7.53
N ASP A 41 10.96 -13.58 -6.54
CA ASP A 41 11.50 -13.91 -5.20
C ASP A 41 10.44 -14.07 -4.10
N LEU A 42 9.15 -13.95 -4.44
CA LEU A 42 8.08 -13.77 -3.45
C LEU A 42 7.78 -15.04 -2.61
N TYR A 43 7.85 -16.23 -3.21
CA TYR A 43 7.51 -17.48 -2.52
C TYR A 43 8.41 -17.77 -1.30
N ASN A 44 9.73 -17.58 -1.41
CA ASN A 44 10.66 -17.83 -0.30
C ASN A 44 10.56 -16.76 0.81
N ILE A 45 10.12 -15.56 0.46
CA ILE A 45 9.96 -14.44 1.39
C ILE A 45 8.68 -14.60 2.22
N PHE A 46 7.61 -15.13 1.62
CA PHE A 46 6.29 -15.23 2.24
C PHE A 46 6.22 -16.22 3.39
N ASP A 47 6.85 -17.38 3.27
CA ASP A 47 6.70 -18.43 4.28
C ASP A 47 7.52 -18.23 5.56
N ASN A 48 8.57 -17.41 5.50
CA ASN A 48 9.42 -17.15 6.66
C ASN A 48 9.04 -15.89 7.45
N ASN A 49 8.22 -14.99 6.89
CA ASN A 49 7.97 -13.66 7.47
C ASN A 49 6.51 -13.40 7.90
N PHE A 50 5.56 -14.23 7.45
CA PHE A 50 4.12 -14.01 7.70
C PHE A 50 3.41 -15.30 8.10
N GLU A 51 2.58 -15.20 9.14
CA GLU A 51 1.82 -16.33 9.63
C GLU A 51 0.54 -16.49 8.81
N ASN A 52 -0.33 -15.48 8.83
CA ASN A 52 -1.68 -15.58 8.26
C ASN A 52 -1.95 -14.57 7.16
N ILE A 53 -1.34 -13.38 7.24
CA ILE A 53 -1.59 -12.27 6.33
C ILE A 53 -0.28 -11.85 5.68
N ILE A 54 -0.23 -11.93 4.35
CA ILE A 54 0.88 -11.47 3.54
C ILE A 54 0.44 -10.20 2.82
N VAL A 55 1.28 -9.17 2.83
CA VAL A 55 1.04 -7.93 2.09
C VAL A 55 2.29 -7.56 1.32
N PHE A 56 2.17 -7.36 0.02
CA PHE A 56 3.28 -6.88 -0.80
C PHE A 56 2.88 -5.70 -1.69
N LYS A 57 3.87 -4.89 -2.04
CA LYS A 57 3.73 -3.74 -2.93
C LYS A 57 4.27 -4.05 -4.32
N SER A 58 3.50 -3.67 -5.34
CA SER A 58 3.87 -3.76 -6.74
C SER A 58 3.46 -2.51 -7.52
N HIS A 59 4.07 -2.33 -8.69
CA HIS A 59 3.62 -1.41 -9.73
C HIS A 59 3.11 -2.15 -10.98
N HIS A 60 3.01 -3.48 -10.92
CA HIS A 60 2.47 -4.32 -11.97
C HIS A 60 0.93 -4.23 -11.97
N LEU A 61 0.36 -3.55 -12.98
CA LEU A 61 -1.05 -3.19 -13.02
C LEU A 61 -1.95 -4.26 -13.66
N ASN A 62 -1.39 -5.34 -14.21
CA ASN A 62 -2.17 -6.43 -14.77
C ASN A 62 -2.66 -7.36 -13.65
N ILE A 63 -3.82 -7.03 -13.09
CA ILE A 63 -4.42 -7.78 -11.98
C ILE A 63 -4.81 -9.20 -12.40
N ASP A 64 -5.12 -9.45 -13.67
CA ASP A 64 -5.47 -10.81 -14.15
C ASP A 64 -4.28 -11.75 -14.04
N GLU A 65 -3.09 -11.28 -14.42
CA GLU A 65 -1.83 -12.04 -14.32
C GLU A 65 -1.49 -12.35 -12.86
N LEU A 66 -1.62 -11.38 -11.95
CA LEU A 66 -1.43 -11.61 -10.52
C LEU A 66 -2.45 -12.60 -9.95
N ILE A 67 -3.71 -12.55 -10.41
CA ILE A 67 -4.72 -13.55 -10.03
C ILE A 67 -4.28 -14.93 -10.51
N ASP A 68 -3.87 -15.07 -11.76
CA ASP A 68 -3.46 -16.35 -12.33
C ASP A 68 -2.26 -16.96 -11.61
N ILE A 69 -1.31 -16.15 -11.16
CA ILE A 69 -0.14 -16.61 -10.39
C ILE A 69 -0.54 -17.14 -8.99
N TYR A 70 -1.42 -16.44 -8.28
CA TYR A 70 -1.59 -16.67 -6.84
C TYR A 70 -2.93 -17.30 -6.41
N LYS A 71 -3.93 -17.41 -7.30
CA LYS A 71 -5.31 -17.83 -6.95
C LYS A 71 -5.41 -19.22 -6.32
N ASP A 72 -4.52 -20.13 -6.68
CA ASP A 72 -4.56 -21.52 -6.20
C ASP A 72 -3.90 -21.68 -4.82
N SER A 73 -3.16 -20.67 -4.35
CA SER A 73 -2.38 -20.73 -3.10
C SER A 73 -2.90 -19.81 -2.00
N TYR A 74 -3.65 -18.75 -2.34
CA TYR A 74 -4.00 -17.68 -1.42
C TYR A 74 -5.43 -17.15 -1.58
N ASN A 75 -5.99 -16.59 -0.51
CA ASN A 75 -7.16 -15.73 -0.58
C ASN A 75 -6.72 -14.33 -1.06
N LEU A 76 -6.99 -13.98 -2.31
CA LEU A 76 -6.46 -12.78 -2.97
C LEU A 76 -7.32 -11.54 -2.79
N PHE A 77 -6.68 -10.43 -2.43
CA PHE A 77 -7.26 -9.09 -2.41
C PHE A 77 -6.29 -8.07 -2.99
N PHE A 78 -6.84 -7.04 -3.63
CA PHE A 78 -6.08 -5.98 -4.27
C PHE A 78 -6.48 -4.64 -3.69
N VAL A 79 -5.47 -3.85 -3.33
CA VAL A 79 -5.65 -2.52 -2.77
C VAL A 79 -4.87 -1.52 -3.61
N CYS A 80 -5.60 -0.78 -4.44
CA CYS A 80 -5.01 0.08 -5.45
C CYS A 80 -5.23 1.55 -5.11
N SER A 81 -4.43 2.41 -5.73
CA SER A 81 -4.63 3.85 -5.73
C SER A 81 -4.42 4.44 -7.11
N GLU A 82 -5.24 5.41 -7.46
CA GLU A 82 -5.23 6.10 -8.75
C GLU A 82 -5.19 7.62 -8.60
N ARG A 83 -4.83 8.31 -9.67
CA ARG A 83 -4.72 9.76 -9.71
C ARG A 83 -5.24 10.30 -11.05
N LYS A 84 -6.53 10.67 -11.04
CA LYS A 84 -7.26 11.11 -12.24
C LYS A 84 -6.67 12.35 -12.91
N ASP A 85 -6.21 13.34 -12.15
CA ASP A 85 -5.61 14.58 -12.70
C ASP A 85 -4.32 14.33 -13.50
N LYS A 86 -3.65 13.21 -13.27
CA LYS A 86 -2.43 12.79 -13.98
C LYS A 86 -2.68 11.66 -14.99
N ASN A 87 -3.93 11.24 -15.18
CA ASN A 87 -4.32 10.07 -15.97
C ASN A 87 -3.61 8.76 -15.52
N TYR A 88 -3.31 8.65 -14.23
CA TYR A 88 -2.75 7.44 -13.62
C TYR A 88 -3.89 6.61 -13.03
N ILE A 89 -4.56 5.86 -13.90
CA ILE A 89 -5.83 5.19 -13.60
C ILE A 89 -5.67 3.67 -13.52
N ILE A 90 -6.46 3.03 -12.65
CA ILE A 90 -6.67 1.58 -12.67
C ILE A 90 -7.72 1.27 -13.73
N ASP A 91 -7.52 0.21 -14.50
CA ASP A 91 -8.48 -0.22 -15.53
C ASP A 91 -9.89 -0.44 -14.92
N GLU A 92 -10.90 0.14 -15.55
CA GLU A 92 -12.30 0.07 -15.14
C GLU A 92 -12.82 -1.36 -15.03
N LYS A 93 -12.25 -2.33 -15.77
CA LYS A 93 -12.63 -3.74 -15.63
C LYS A 93 -12.34 -4.26 -14.22
N TYR A 94 -11.23 -3.85 -13.61
CA TYR A 94 -10.80 -4.31 -12.30
C TYR A 94 -11.61 -3.69 -11.17
N LYS A 95 -12.15 -2.48 -11.35
CA LYS A 95 -13.01 -1.82 -10.36
C LYS A 95 -14.32 -2.57 -10.09
N LYS A 96 -14.68 -3.51 -10.96
CA LYS A 96 -15.86 -4.38 -10.83
C LYS A 96 -15.57 -5.66 -10.05
N TYR A 97 -14.30 -5.95 -9.75
CA TYR A 97 -13.91 -7.18 -9.07
C TYR A 97 -14.22 -7.06 -7.58
N LYS A 98 -14.83 -8.10 -7.00
CA LYS A 98 -15.25 -8.10 -5.60
C LYS A 98 -14.09 -8.05 -4.61
N ASN A 99 -12.89 -8.43 -5.06
CA ASN A 99 -11.67 -8.48 -4.28
C ASN A 99 -10.70 -7.33 -4.61
N VAL A 100 -11.18 -6.28 -5.29
CA VAL A 100 -10.38 -5.07 -5.60
C VAL A 100 -11.03 -3.86 -4.93
N ILE A 101 -10.23 -3.04 -4.27
CA ILE A 101 -10.60 -1.67 -3.90
C ILE A 101 -9.64 -0.68 -4.52
N VAL A 102 -10.18 0.48 -4.91
CA VAL A 102 -9.41 1.59 -5.47
C VAL A 102 -9.63 2.84 -4.63
N PHE A 103 -8.52 3.51 -4.30
CA PHE A 103 -8.50 4.81 -3.64
C PHE A 103 -8.13 5.89 -4.64
N GLU A 104 -8.91 6.96 -4.69
CA GLU A 104 -8.49 8.18 -5.37
C GLU A 104 -7.37 8.85 -4.59
N PHE A 105 -6.42 9.47 -5.29
CA PHE A 105 -5.31 10.19 -4.68
C PHE A 105 -5.78 11.20 -3.63
N ASN A 106 -6.87 11.92 -3.90
CA ASN A 106 -7.40 12.92 -2.98
C ASN A 106 -7.96 12.31 -1.69
N GLU A 107 -8.35 11.05 -1.68
CA GLU A 107 -8.76 10.34 -0.46
C GLU A 107 -7.56 10.02 0.44
N LEU A 108 -6.35 9.94 -0.14
CA LEU A 108 -5.11 9.59 0.55
C LEU A 108 -4.22 10.81 0.83
N ASN A 109 -4.53 11.95 0.20
CA ASN A 109 -3.74 13.15 0.30
C ASN A 109 -4.20 14.00 1.49
N GLU A 110 -3.31 14.21 2.45
CA GLU A 110 -3.58 15.02 3.64
C GLU A 110 -3.77 16.50 3.28
N THR A 111 -4.86 17.07 3.73
CA THR A 111 -5.18 18.51 3.59
C THR A 111 -5.89 19.00 4.86
N GLU A 112 -6.11 20.31 4.99
CA GLU A 112 -6.87 20.87 6.11
C GLU A 112 -8.26 20.24 6.26
N ASN A 113 -8.88 19.81 5.16
CA ASN A 113 -10.22 19.21 5.13
C ASN A 113 -10.20 17.66 5.02
N ASN A 114 -9.01 17.06 4.84
CA ASN A 114 -8.80 15.62 4.75
C ASN A 114 -7.63 15.25 5.66
N THR A 115 -7.89 15.26 6.96
CA THR A 115 -6.92 14.99 8.03
C THR A 115 -6.46 13.53 8.00
N LEU A 116 -5.30 13.23 8.60
CA LEU A 116 -4.84 11.85 8.78
C LEU A 116 -5.91 10.93 9.41
N LEU A 117 -6.68 11.43 10.40
CA LEU A 117 -7.77 10.67 11.01
C LEU A 117 -8.86 10.28 10.01
N GLN A 118 -9.28 11.22 9.16
CA GLN A 118 -10.29 10.96 8.12
C GLN A 118 -9.77 9.99 7.04
N ILE A 119 -8.50 10.13 6.67
CA ILE A 119 -7.84 9.22 5.72
C ILE A 119 -7.82 7.80 6.29
N VAL A 120 -7.37 7.65 7.54
CA VAL A 120 -7.31 6.35 8.23
C VAL A 120 -8.70 5.75 8.41
N ASP A 121 -9.71 6.55 8.74
CA ASP A 121 -11.10 6.11 8.81
C ASP A 121 -11.59 5.57 7.46
N ASN A 122 -11.34 6.28 6.36
CA ASN A 122 -11.72 5.82 5.03
C ASN A 122 -11.02 4.50 4.65
N ILE A 123 -9.72 4.41 4.92
CA ILE A 123 -8.94 3.18 4.70
C ILE A 123 -9.51 2.02 5.52
N TYR A 124 -9.80 2.25 6.81
CA TYR A 124 -10.40 1.27 7.69
C TYR A 124 -11.71 0.73 7.12
N TYR A 125 -12.64 1.58 6.74
CA TYR A 125 -13.96 1.13 6.26
C TYR A 125 -13.86 0.40 4.92
N LYS A 126 -13.04 0.90 3.98
CA LYS A 126 -12.84 0.23 2.69
C LYS A 126 -12.17 -1.14 2.85
N ILE A 127 -11.13 -1.26 3.68
CA ILE A 127 -10.49 -2.55 3.95
C ILE A 127 -11.45 -3.49 4.72
N LYS A 128 -12.18 -3.00 5.72
CA LYS A 128 -13.12 -3.82 6.49
C LYS A 128 -14.27 -4.33 5.62
N ASN A 129 -14.74 -3.53 4.67
CA ASN A 129 -15.77 -3.97 3.71
C ASN A 129 -15.24 -5.03 2.74
N LEU A 130 -13.98 -4.89 2.30
CA LEU A 130 -13.33 -5.84 1.40
C LEU A 130 -13.00 -7.17 2.10
N ILE A 131 -12.49 -7.10 3.34
CA ILE A 131 -11.97 -8.23 4.12
C ILE A 131 -12.60 -8.21 5.53
N PRO A 132 -13.89 -8.59 5.69
CA PRO A 132 -14.63 -8.40 6.94
C PRO A 132 -14.06 -9.14 8.16
N TYR A 133 -13.34 -10.24 7.92
CA TYR A 133 -12.76 -11.06 8.99
C TYR A 133 -11.40 -10.52 9.49
N LEU A 134 -10.80 -9.53 8.82
CA LEU A 134 -9.51 -8.98 9.23
C LEU A 134 -9.66 -8.15 10.51
N GLU A 135 -8.76 -8.34 11.47
CA GLU A 135 -8.60 -7.42 12.60
C GLU A 135 -7.89 -6.16 12.11
N LEU A 136 -8.41 -5.00 12.50
CA LEU A 136 -7.94 -3.69 12.06
C LEU A 136 -7.77 -2.75 13.26
N ASP A 137 -6.67 -2.01 13.28
CA ASP A 137 -6.32 -1.06 14.34
C ASP A 137 -5.97 0.30 13.75
N LYS A 138 -6.91 1.24 13.89
CA LYS A 138 -6.74 2.63 13.42
C LYS A 138 -5.59 3.34 14.14
N GLN A 139 -5.38 3.07 15.43
CA GLN A 139 -4.36 3.76 16.21
C GLN A 139 -2.95 3.30 15.79
N LYS A 140 -2.77 2.00 15.53
CA LYS A 140 -1.53 1.49 14.93
C LYS A 140 -1.30 2.04 13.52
N CYS A 141 -2.35 2.21 12.72
CA CYS A 141 -2.24 2.85 11.42
C CYS A 141 -1.69 4.28 11.54
N ILE A 142 -2.28 5.11 12.40
CA ILE A 142 -1.83 6.48 12.67
C ILE A 142 -0.37 6.47 13.14
N THR A 143 -0.06 5.65 14.14
CA THR A 143 1.29 5.57 14.72
C THR A 143 2.33 5.20 13.64
N ARG A 144 2.02 4.25 12.76
CA ARG A 144 2.95 3.87 11.69
C ARG A 144 3.17 5.00 10.69
N ILE A 145 2.12 5.74 10.34
CA ILE A 145 2.23 6.89 9.42
C ILE A 145 3.04 8.03 10.06
N GLU A 146 2.89 8.26 11.36
CA GLU A 146 3.70 9.23 12.11
C GLU A 146 5.19 8.83 12.11
N LEU A 147 5.50 7.56 12.36
CA LEU A 147 6.88 7.03 12.28
C LEU A 147 7.45 7.17 10.86
N MET A 148 6.65 6.87 9.84
CA MET A 148 7.02 7.07 8.43
C MET A 148 7.33 8.55 8.15
N ASN A 149 6.51 9.48 8.66
CA ASN A 149 6.70 10.92 8.51
C ASN A 149 7.94 11.42 9.24
N GLN A 150 8.21 10.92 10.44
CA GLN A 150 9.45 11.18 11.17
C GLN A 150 10.64 10.70 10.36
N LYS A 151 10.60 9.46 9.85
CA LYS A 151 11.69 8.91 9.03
C LYS A 151 11.92 9.74 7.77
N TYR A 152 10.86 10.16 7.09
CA TYR A 152 10.97 11.04 5.93
C TYR A 152 11.67 12.36 6.30
N ASN A 153 11.36 12.97 7.44
CA ASN A 153 12.02 14.20 7.87
C ASN A 153 13.51 14.05 8.11
N GLU A 154 13.99 12.87 8.53
CA GLU A 154 15.41 12.56 8.67
C GLU A 154 16.11 12.45 7.31
N ILE A 155 15.43 11.87 6.31
CA ILE A 155 16.06 11.49 5.03
C ILE A 155 15.71 12.44 3.86
N LYS A 156 14.83 13.42 4.05
CA LYS A 156 14.31 14.28 2.97
C LYS A 156 15.38 15.06 2.20
N SER A 157 16.52 15.36 2.82
CA SER A 157 17.66 16.04 2.19
C SER A 157 18.61 15.10 1.45
N LEU A 158 18.46 13.79 1.62
CA LEU A 158 19.26 12.78 0.93
C LEU A 158 18.80 12.64 -0.54
N PRO A 159 19.69 12.17 -1.44
CA PRO A 159 19.34 11.92 -2.82
C PRO A 159 18.28 10.82 -2.94
N PHE A 160 17.56 10.80 -4.06
CA PHE A 160 16.52 9.80 -4.33
C PHE A 160 17.02 8.35 -4.39
N SER A 161 18.32 8.16 -4.64
CA SER A 161 18.97 6.85 -4.59
C SER A 161 19.06 6.29 -3.16
N TYR A 162 18.93 7.12 -2.13
CA TYR A 162 18.78 6.63 -0.77
C TYR A 162 17.38 6.06 -0.59
N VAL A 163 17.30 4.84 -0.07
CA VAL A 163 16.04 4.13 0.22
C VAL A 163 16.06 3.71 1.68
N ASP A 164 14.99 4.04 2.39
CA ASP A 164 14.62 3.40 3.65
C ASP A 164 13.81 2.15 3.35
N ASP A 165 14.39 0.98 3.59
CA ASP A 165 13.79 -0.31 3.23
C ASP A 165 12.55 -0.63 4.07
N PHE A 166 12.46 -0.10 5.31
CA PHE A 166 11.37 -0.41 6.23
C PHE A 166 10.04 0.19 5.78
N PHE A 167 10.05 1.47 5.45
CA PHE A 167 8.88 2.22 4.97
C PHE A 167 8.81 2.32 3.44
N GLN A 168 9.84 1.85 2.71
CA GLN A 168 9.99 2.00 1.26
C GLN A 168 9.96 3.48 0.83
N LEU A 169 10.57 4.34 1.65
CA LEU A 169 10.68 5.78 1.41
C LEU A 169 12.02 6.11 0.75
N HIS A 170 12.01 7.04 -0.20
CA HIS A 170 13.26 7.54 -0.79
C HIS A 170 13.70 8.84 -0.12
N GLY A 171 14.98 9.21 -0.27
CA GLY A 171 15.41 10.60 -0.10
C GLY A 171 14.71 11.50 -1.13
N SER A 172 14.41 12.76 -0.79
CA SER A 172 13.72 13.68 -1.71
C SER A 172 12.44 13.10 -2.38
N HIS A 173 11.73 12.19 -1.68
CA HIS A 173 10.59 11.45 -2.23
C HIS A 173 9.37 12.33 -2.49
N ARG A 174 9.17 13.40 -1.71
CA ARG A 174 8.07 14.36 -1.89
C ARG A 174 8.56 15.57 -2.69
N ASN A 175 7.68 16.16 -3.49
CA ASN A 175 7.93 17.37 -4.31
C ASN A 175 8.95 17.20 -5.45
N ARG A 176 8.96 16.02 -6.09
CA ARG A 176 9.64 15.82 -7.38
C ARG A 176 8.85 16.48 -8.52
N ASP A 177 8.73 17.80 -8.51
CA ASP A 177 8.18 18.52 -9.66
C ASP A 177 9.26 18.84 -10.71
N ASN A 178 10.55 18.63 -10.41
CA ASN A 178 11.67 19.14 -11.23
C ASN A 178 12.84 18.16 -11.46
N LEU A 179 12.60 16.86 -11.66
CA LEU A 179 13.64 15.95 -12.17
C LEU A 179 13.07 15.07 -13.29
N ASN A 180 12.76 15.70 -14.41
CA ASN A 180 12.78 15.11 -15.75
C ASN A 180 13.95 15.75 -16.50
#